data_AF-A0A7W1PZ60-F1
#
_entry.id   AF-A0A7W1PZ60-F1
#
_cell.length_a   1.000
_cell.length_b   1.000
_cell.length_c   1.000
_cell.angle_alpha   90.00
_cell.angle_beta   90.00
_cell.angle_gamma   90.00
#
_symmetry.space_group_name_H-M   'P 1'
#
loop_
_entity.id
_entity.type
_entity.pdbx_description
1 polymer ?
#
loop_
_entity_poly.entity_id
_entity_poly.type
_entity_poly.pdbx_seq_one_letter_code
_entity_poly.pdbx_strand_id
1 'polypeptide(L)'
;MPERQSTPGGVTAEQDAEAQPDDTRADGIGADGNGADDTRADGIGAHDIGAHDTAAHDTAAHDAAEDEPTCVVPSSVDAVDQPSGFDAPTSATESPIFVVHSPVTPDAEATQVIAARGASEDPTVQISAAPPEGPAPEISQPWRKRAMLISSAVVAALGLLYGADLLLSSGSIPRGVTVGGVPVGGVALADAEQTLRAQLEPRTQRPVPVTVGDAKTTVDPRAAGLSVDWAATVARASAQPLNPVTRITSLFSSRETGVVTRSDPAALDAALTELAPAFDKPAVEGNVRFDGVTPEPVQPVPGQQLDVQAAADALDRNWVSGAPVVLPLTRLAPMTTADNVATALEKVAKPAVSGPVTITGENAARATLTPSNIAAALSFHADPAAGLVPELNQDSITAVLKPQLAGSETPGRDATLDFTGPTPVVVPSQDGRGVDYPATLKALIPVLTGTGQRQLAAVYAPQPAKLTTDGLSKLGISGIIGEFTTHGFASDSGMNIKRAAAQINGTIIAPGATFSLNAATNPRDAAHGYVEAGIIEDGHPARGIGGGVSQVATTLYNASYFAGMANVEHRE
;
A
#
# COMPACT_ATOMS: atom_id res chain seq x y z
N MET A 1 -16.33 70.15 59.96
CA MET A 1 -16.42 69.54 61.32
C MET A 1 -17.71 70.09 61.92
N PRO A 2 -18.75 69.30 62.27
CA PRO A 2 -18.74 67.92 62.79
C PRO A 2 -19.87 67.01 62.20
N GLU A 3 -20.36 66.05 63.00
CA GLU A 3 -21.67 65.35 63.07
C GLU A 3 -22.85 65.53 62.07
N ARG A 4 -23.62 64.42 61.93
CA ARG A 4 -25.11 64.23 61.82
C ARG A 4 -25.90 64.20 60.47
N GLN A 5 -26.78 63.17 60.42
CA GLN A 5 -28.18 63.09 59.92
C GLN A 5 -28.52 63.21 58.42
N SER A 6 -29.12 62.15 57.83
CA SER A 6 -30.58 62.06 57.53
C SER A 6 -30.98 60.99 56.48
N THR A 7 -32.13 60.35 56.73
CA THR A 7 -32.97 59.47 55.87
C THR A 7 -34.32 60.18 55.56
N PRO A 8 -35.37 59.59 54.91
CA PRO A 8 -35.49 58.53 53.88
C PRO A 8 -36.52 58.84 52.73
N GLY A 9 -36.76 57.86 51.84
CA GLY A 9 -38.05 57.60 51.16
C GLY A 9 -37.91 57.15 49.70
N GLY A 10 -38.62 56.15 49.13
CA GLY A 10 -39.53 55.08 49.61
C GLY A 10 -39.80 54.10 48.42
N VAL A 11 -39.80 52.77 48.58
CA VAL A 11 -40.99 51.87 48.75
C VAL A 11 -41.96 51.90 47.53
N THR A 12 -42.34 50.82 46.79
CA THR A 12 -42.01 49.35 46.72
C THR A 12 -42.69 48.73 45.46
N ALA A 13 -42.11 47.66 44.88
CA ALA A 13 -42.75 46.48 44.20
C ALA A 13 -43.78 46.70 43.03
N GLU A 14 -44.18 45.74 42.18
CA GLU A 14 -43.93 44.28 42.06
C GLU A 14 -43.97 43.80 40.57
N GLN A 15 -44.25 42.51 40.32
CA GLN A 15 -43.80 41.71 39.16
C GLN A 15 -44.70 41.65 37.90
N ASP A 16 -44.06 41.05 36.88
CA ASP A 16 -44.44 40.53 35.56
C ASP A 16 -45.83 39.85 35.33
N ALA A 17 -46.16 39.75 34.03
CA ALA A 17 -46.73 38.59 33.30
C ALA A 17 -48.18 38.62 32.71
N GLU A 18 -48.24 38.13 31.46
CA GLU A 18 -49.26 37.30 30.76
C GLU A 18 -50.62 37.81 30.18
N ALA A 19 -50.76 37.49 28.88
CA ALA A 19 -51.87 36.84 28.15
C ALA A 19 -53.38 37.17 28.35
N GLN A 20 -53.97 37.75 27.30
CA GLN A 20 -55.09 37.25 26.45
C GLN A 20 -55.93 36.02 26.91
N PRO A 21 -57.21 35.88 26.47
CA PRO A 21 -58.35 36.81 26.45
C PRO A 21 -59.57 36.26 27.26
N ASP A 22 -60.68 37.01 27.34
CA ASP A 22 -61.91 36.58 28.06
C ASP A 22 -63.11 36.33 27.12
N ASP A 23 -64.01 35.42 27.53
CA ASP A 23 -65.22 34.97 26.81
C ASP A 23 -66.47 35.56 27.48
N THR A 24 -67.54 35.86 26.74
CA THR A 24 -68.86 36.05 27.35
C THR A 24 -70.03 35.86 26.38
N ARG A 25 -71.10 35.29 26.93
CA ARG A 25 -72.24 34.65 26.24
C ARG A 25 -73.56 35.26 26.72
N ALA A 26 -74.50 35.58 25.82
CA ALA A 26 -75.93 35.74 26.16
C ALA A 26 -76.90 35.72 24.92
N ASP A 27 -77.80 34.73 24.91
CA ASP A 27 -79.26 34.71 24.61
C ASP A 27 -79.91 35.40 23.38
N GLY A 28 -80.90 34.72 22.75
CA GLY A 28 -81.72 35.35 21.67
C GLY A 28 -82.78 34.56 20.84
N ILE A 29 -83.46 33.53 21.37
CA ILE A 29 -84.83 32.99 21.02
C ILE A 29 -85.47 33.18 19.59
N GLY A 30 -85.85 32.05 18.95
CA GLY A 30 -87.10 31.85 18.14
C GLY A 30 -87.10 32.21 16.63
N ALA A 31 -87.88 31.59 15.73
CA ALA A 31 -88.80 30.43 15.77
C ALA A 31 -89.10 29.88 14.33
N ASP A 32 -89.98 28.87 14.20
CA ASP A 32 -90.60 28.28 12.98
C ASP A 32 -89.71 27.37 12.08
N GLY A 33 -90.15 26.22 11.54
CA GLY A 33 -91.38 25.43 11.76
C GLY A 33 -91.61 24.34 10.67
N ASN A 34 -92.04 23.12 11.06
CA ASN A 34 -92.38 21.92 10.23
C ASN A 34 -91.28 21.30 9.31
N GLY A 35 -91.19 19.97 9.13
CA GLY A 35 -91.86 18.85 9.83
C GLY A 35 -92.12 17.62 8.94
N ALA A 36 -91.89 16.41 9.48
CA ALA A 36 -92.46 15.09 9.09
C ALA A 36 -92.13 14.49 7.70
N ASP A 37 -92.10 13.16 7.48
CA ASP A 37 -91.92 11.97 8.34
C ASP A 37 -91.74 10.71 7.45
N ASP A 38 -91.17 9.61 7.99
CA ASP A 38 -91.23 8.16 7.61
C ASP A 38 -91.06 7.72 6.12
N THR A 39 -90.68 6.51 5.72
CA THR A 39 -90.56 5.15 6.32
C THR A 39 -89.38 4.41 5.64
N ARG A 40 -88.59 3.54 6.30
CA ARG A 40 -88.74 2.05 6.43
C ARG A 40 -88.96 1.28 5.10
N ALA A 41 -88.47 0.05 4.89
CA ALA A 41 -88.05 -0.98 5.86
C ALA A 41 -87.05 -2.04 5.29
N ASP A 42 -86.45 -2.81 6.20
CA ASP A 42 -86.07 -4.25 6.16
C ASP A 42 -85.22 -4.84 5.00
N GLY A 43 -84.32 -5.83 5.20
CA GLY A 43 -83.85 -6.48 6.44
C GLY A 43 -83.53 -7.97 6.27
N ILE A 44 -82.40 -8.43 6.85
CA ILE A 44 -82.05 -9.85 7.20
C ILE A 44 -81.78 -10.79 5.99
N GLY A 45 -80.78 -11.68 5.97
CA GLY A 45 -79.71 -11.96 6.96
C GLY A 45 -78.80 -13.14 6.56
N ALA A 46 -77.74 -13.32 7.38
CA ALA A 46 -76.58 -14.22 7.28
C ALA A 46 -76.80 -15.72 6.91
N HIS A 47 -75.75 -16.37 6.38
CA HIS A 47 -74.94 -17.35 7.16
C HIS A 47 -73.57 -17.68 6.54
N ASP A 48 -72.67 -18.20 7.39
CA ASP A 48 -71.21 -18.41 7.23
C ASP A 48 -70.84 -19.92 7.01
N ILE A 49 -69.53 -20.25 7.06
CA ILE A 49 -68.78 -21.54 7.01
C ILE A 49 -68.69 -22.31 5.67
N GLY A 50 -67.49 -22.66 5.14
CA GLY A 50 -66.12 -22.29 5.52
C GLY A 50 -64.98 -23.15 4.90
N ALA A 51 -63.76 -22.57 4.85
CA ALA A 51 -62.41 -23.18 4.78
C ALA A 51 -61.82 -23.85 3.50
N HIS A 52 -60.49 -23.66 3.37
CA HIS A 52 -59.45 -24.17 2.43
C HIS A 52 -59.09 -23.29 1.21
N ASP A 53 -57.82 -23.10 0.82
CA ASP A 53 -56.51 -23.14 1.53
C ASP A 53 -55.44 -22.41 0.65
N THR A 54 -54.37 -21.92 1.26
CA THR A 54 -53.02 -21.58 0.74
C THR A 54 -52.77 -21.09 -0.72
N ALA A 55 -52.41 -19.79 -0.80
CA ALA A 55 -51.09 -19.25 -1.19
C ALA A 55 -50.54 -19.25 -2.65
N ALA A 56 -49.83 -18.13 -2.90
CA ALA A 56 -48.68 -17.89 -3.79
C ALA A 56 -48.88 -17.68 -5.31
N HIS A 57 -48.44 -16.50 -5.77
CA HIS A 57 -47.97 -16.26 -7.14
C HIS A 57 -46.69 -17.05 -7.42
N ASP A 58 -46.58 -17.61 -8.63
CA ASP A 58 -45.33 -17.59 -9.38
C ASP A 58 -45.64 -17.67 -10.90
N THR A 59 -44.97 -16.86 -11.71
CA THR A 59 -45.01 -16.94 -13.18
C THR A 59 -43.63 -16.65 -13.73
N ALA A 60 -42.93 -17.73 -14.09
CA ALA A 60 -41.62 -17.69 -14.70
C ALA A 60 -41.69 -17.34 -16.21
N ALA A 61 -40.68 -16.58 -16.66
CA ALA A 61 -39.80 -16.85 -17.82
C ALA A 61 -40.40 -16.98 -19.25
N HIS A 62 -39.72 -16.64 -20.36
CA HIS A 62 -38.35 -16.12 -20.60
C HIS A 62 -38.27 -15.40 -21.97
N ASP A 63 -37.09 -14.85 -22.29
CA ASP A 63 -36.60 -14.36 -23.61
C ASP A 63 -37.30 -13.10 -24.23
N ALA A 64 -36.60 -12.06 -24.69
CA ALA A 64 -35.36 -12.09 -25.45
C ALA A 64 -34.52 -10.78 -25.43
N ALA A 65 -33.20 -10.96 -25.52
CA ALA A 65 -32.16 -10.09 -26.12
C ALA A 65 -32.06 -8.60 -25.71
N GLU A 66 -31.01 -8.28 -24.94
CA GLU A 66 -30.36 -6.97 -24.90
C GLU A 66 -29.16 -6.94 -25.87
N ASP A 67 -28.93 -5.82 -26.54
CA ASP A 67 -27.86 -5.62 -27.54
C ASP A 67 -27.02 -4.40 -27.11
N GLU A 68 -25.76 -4.61 -26.68
CA GLU A 68 -24.90 -3.54 -26.16
C GLU A 68 -24.15 -2.79 -27.29
N PRO A 69 -24.26 -1.46 -27.40
CA PRO A 69 -23.54 -0.70 -28.41
C PRO A 69 -22.04 -0.59 -28.07
N THR A 70 -21.21 -1.17 -28.95
CA THR A 70 -19.75 -1.15 -28.83
C THR A 70 -19.17 0.25 -29.02
N CYS A 71 -18.30 0.69 -28.10
CA CYS A 71 -17.67 2.01 -28.17
C CYS A 71 -16.46 1.99 -29.14
N VAL A 72 -16.50 2.83 -30.18
CA VAL A 72 -15.43 2.95 -31.19
C VAL A 72 -14.47 4.08 -30.82
N VAL A 73 -13.19 3.77 -30.65
CA VAL A 73 -12.13 4.75 -30.35
C VAL A 73 -11.40 5.16 -31.64
N PRO A 74 -11.37 6.45 -32.02
CA PRO A 74 -10.50 6.93 -33.09
C PRO A 74 -9.08 7.21 -32.57
N SER A 75 -8.09 6.56 -33.17
CA SER A 75 -6.67 6.84 -32.91
C SER A 75 -6.20 8.08 -33.67
N SER A 76 -5.61 9.06 -32.98
CA SER A 76 -4.87 10.16 -33.60
C SER A 76 -3.37 10.05 -33.29
N VAL A 77 -2.58 9.90 -34.35
CA VAL A 77 -1.11 10.02 -34.35
C VAL A 77 -0.71 11.46 -34.62
N ASP A 78 0.25 11.95 -33.85
CA ASP A 78 1.19 13.05 -34.14
C ASP A 78 2.15 13.09 -32.94
N ALA A 79 3.39 13.56 -32.97
CA ALA A 79 4.39 13.83 -34.00
C ALA A 79 5.60 14.29 -33.17
N VAL A 80 6.79 13.73 -33.40
CA VAL A 80 7.98 14.10 -32.60
C VAL A 80 8.61 15.36 -33.20
N ASP A 81 8.79 16.39 -32.37
CA ASP A 81 9.68 17.52 -32.69
C ASP A 81 10.65 17.78 -31.53
N GLN A 82 11.88 18.19 -31.86
CA GLN A 82 12.93 18.52 -30.90
C GLN A 82 12.90 20.02 -30.55
N PRO A 83 13.69 20.43 -29.56
CA PRO A 83 14.85 21.21 -29.98
C PRO A 83 16.18 20.84 -29.30
N SER A 84 17.25 21.01 -30.06
CA SER A 84 18.65 20.87 -29.67
C SER A 84 19.18 22.05 -28.83
N GLY A 85 20.06 21.80 -27.86
CA GLY A 85 20.81 22.85 -27.15
C GLY A 85 21.92 22.31 -26.23
N PHE A 86 23.17 22.51 -26.66
CA PHE A 86 24.44 22.30 -25.94
C PHE A 86 24.39 22.69 -24.44
N ASP A 87 25.04 21.98 -23.50
CA ASP A 87 26.51 21.93 -23.35
C ASP A 87 27.02 20.71 -22.56
N ALA A 88 28.31 20.38 -22.76
CA ALA A 88 29.08 19.44 -21.92
C ALA A 88 30.08 20.21 -21.01
N PRO A 89 30.66 19.58 -19.97
CA PRO A 89 31.99 19.01 -20.18
C PRO A 89 32.34 17.74 -19.37
N THR A 90 33.52 17.20 -19.70
CA THR A 90 34.15 15.96 -19.21
C THR A 90 34.79 16.00 -17.82
N SER A 91 34.76 14.84 -17.17
CA SER A 91 35.72 14.22 -16.22
C SER A 91 36.69 15.05 -15.37
N ALA A 92 36.52 14.85 -14.05
CA ALA A 92 37.54 14.45 -13.06
C ALA A 92 38.80 15.32 -12.81
N THR A 93 38.94 15.82 -11.57
CA THR A 93 40.09 15.58 -10.65
C THR A 93 39.81 16.17 -9.25
N GLU A 94 40.45 15.60 -8.22
CA GLU A 94 40.69 16.08 -6.85
C GLU A 94 39.61 15.97 -5.73
N SER A 95 40.04 15.27 -4.67
CA SER A 95 39.51 15.17 -3.29
C SER A 95 39.80 16.46 -2.48
N PRO A 96 39.43 16.65 -1.17
CA PRO A 96 39.81 15.76 -0.05
C PRO A 96 38.91 15.74 1.23
N ILE A 97 39.42 15.02 2.25
CA ILE A 97 39.13 15.08 3.71
C ILE A 97 37.99 14.18 4.27
N PHE A 98 38.39 13.13 5.00
CA PHE A 98 37.89 12.82 6.35
C PHE A 98 38.98 12.12 7.20
N VAL A 99 38.71 11.86 8.48
CA VAL A 99 39.70 11.97 9.58
C VAL A 99 40.33 10.66 10.07
N VAL A 100 41.61 10.78 10.43
CA VAL A 100 42.54 9.93 11.21
C VAL A 100 41.92 9.00 12.27
N HIS A 101 42.42 7.76 12.36
CA HIS A 101 42.81 7.08 13.62
C HIS A 101 43.96 6.09 13.36
N SER A 102 44.96 6.05 14.26
CA SER A 102 46.23 5.32 14.07
C SER A 102 46.30 3.97 14.80
N PRO A 103 47.04 2.98 14.30
CA PRO A 103 47.55 1.87 15.11
C PRO A 103 48.93 2.22 15.72
N VAL A 104 49.20 1.72 16.94
CA VAL A 104 50.41 1.99 17.73
C VAL A 104 51.34 0.77 17.75
N THR A 105 52.63 1.00 17.50
CA THR A 105 53.74 0.05 17.72
C THR A 105 54.15 -0.02 19.20
N PRO A 106 54.78 -1.12 19.61
CA PRO A 106 55.71 -1.07 20.74
C PRO A 106 57.08 -1.67 20.40
N ASP A 107 58.12 -0.84 20.49
CA ASP A 107 59.47 -1.23 20.88
C ASP A 107 59.72 -0.67 22.29
N ALA A 108 60.34 -1.45 23.19
CA ALA A 108 60.98 -0.91 24.40
C ALA A 108 61.96 -1.93 25.02
N GLU A 109 63.20 -1.50 25.26
CA GLU A 109 64.20 -2.24 26.02
C GLU A 109 64.06 -2.02 27.54
N ALA A 110 64.31 -3.09 28.29
CA ALA A 110 65.13 -3.19 29.51
C ALA A 110 65.01 -2.20 30.70
N THR A 111 64.89 -2.80 31.91
CA THR A 111 65.73 -2.53 33.13
C THR A 111 65.03 -2.04 34.44
N GLN A 112 65.06 -2.94 35.43
CA GLN A 112 65.16 -2.78 36.90
C GLN A 112 63.97 -2.50 37.86
N VAL A 113 63.66 -3.57 38.64
CA VAL A 113 63.67 -3.68 40.13
C VAL A 113 62.76 -2.73 40.97
N ILE A 114 61.85 -3.33 41.77
CA ILE A 114 61.90 -3.43 43.26
C ILE A 114 60.84 -4.45 43.76
N ALA A 115 61.19 -5.11 44.87
CA ALA A 115 60.58 -6.26 45.55
C ALA A 115 59.05 -6.29 45.85
N ALA A 116 58.54 -7.52 45.94
CA ALA A 116 57.45 -7.92 46.86
C ALA A 116 57.86 -9.20 47.63
N ARG A 117 57.37 -9.37 48.87
CA ARG A 117 57.81 -10.40 49.83
C ARG A 117 56.60 -10.99 50.56
N GLY A 118 56.57 -12.31 50.79
CA GLY A 118 55.53 -13.06 51.52
C GLY A 118 54.66 -13.91 50.57
N ALA A 119 54.76 -15.25 50.58
CA ALA A 119 54.24 -16.21 51.57
C ALA A 119 52.70 -16.35 51.46
N SER A 120 52.08 -17.53 51.26
CA SER A 120 52.54 -18.91 51.08
C SER A 120 51.52 -19.70 50.21
N GLU A 121 51.50 -21.03 49.98
CA GLU A 121 52.30 -22.18 50.47
C GLU A 121 52.31 -23.32 49.41
N ASP A 122 52.91 -24.47 49.72
CA ASP A 122 53.01 -25.71 48.89
C ASP A 122 51.94 -26.76 49.34
N PRO A 123 51.59 -27.82 48.56
CA PRO A 123 52.52 -28.92 48.31
C PRO A 123 52.44 -29.66 46.94
N THR A 124 53.59 -29.78 46.28
CA THR A 124 54.31 -31.04 45.96
C THR A 124 53.66 -32.11 45.02
N VAL A 125 54.32 -32.44 43.90
CA VAL A 125 55.08 -33.72 43.68
C VAL A 125 55.73 -33.79 42.28
N GLN A 126 57.07 -33.81 42.29
CA GLN A 126 58.06 -34.42 41.38
C GLN A 126 57.85 -34.54 39.86
N ILE A 127 58.80 -33.95 39.11
CA ILE A 127 59.31 -34.47 37.83
C ILE A 127 60.82 -34.73 37.98
N SER A 128 61.31 -35.86 37.46
CA SER A 128 62.72 -36.26 37.56
C SER A 128 63.55 -35.76 36.38
N ALA A 129 64.83 -35.43 36.62
CA ALA A 129 65.69 -34.70 35.69
C ALA A 129 66.47 -35.60 34.71
N ALA A 130 66.84 -35.02 33.57
CA ALA A 130 67.80 -35.61 32.63
C ALA A 130 69.26 -35.30 33.02
N PRO A 131 70.23 -36.20 32.77
CA PRO A 131 71.66 -35.93 32.92
C PRO A 131 72.29 -35.32 31.64
N PRO A 132 73.48 -34.69 31.73
CA PRO A 132 74.00 -33.76 30.72
C PRO A 132 74.93 -34.37 29.65
N GLU A 133 75.31 -33.53 28.68
CA GLU A 133 76.26 -33.82 27.61
C GLU A 133 77.66 -34.26 28.10
N GLY A 134 78.27 -35.18 27.34
CA GLY A 134 79.69 -35.54 27.42
C GLY A 134 80.41 -35.22 26.10
N PRO A 135 81.75 -35.10 26.10
CA PRO A 135 82.50 -34.52 24.98
C PRO A 135 82.54 -35.42 23.75
N ALA A 136 82.60 -34.80 22.57
CA ALA A 136 82.70 -35.48 21.28
C ALA A 136 84.03 -36.23 21.13
N PRO A 137 84.02 -37.55 20.82
CA PRO A 137 85.24 -38.27 20.48
C PRO A 137 85.48 -38.24 18.96
N GLU A 138 86.67 -37.79 18.54
CA GLU A 138 87.18 -38.07 17.20
C GLU A 138 87.45 -39.57 17.07
N ILE A 139 86.62 -40.28 16.29
CA ILE A 139 86.81 -41.71 16.00
C ILE A 139 86.99 -41.92 14.50
N SER A 140 88.24 -42.07 14.10
CA SER A 140 88.70 -42.37 12.75
C SER A 140 88.48 -43.85 12.41
N GLN A 141 87.28 -44.25 11.94
CA GLN A 141 87.05 -45.64 11.50
C GLN A 141 86.25 -45.80 10.19
N PRO A 142 86.58 -46.83 9.38
CA PRO A 142 86.12 -46.96 7.98
C PRO A 142 84.68 -47.41 7.81
N TRP A 143 83.97 -47.80 8.87
CA TRP A 143 82.57 -48.24 8.78
C TRP A 143 81.64 -47.09 8.33
N ARG A 144 81.93 -45.84 8.71
CA ARG A 144 81.21 -44.66 8.19
C ARG A 144 81.31 -44.52 6.67
N LYS A 145 82.44 -44.90 6.05
CA LYS A 145 82.57 -44.90 4.58
C LYS A 145 81.69 -45.96 3.93
N ARG A 146 81.55 -47.14 4.54
CA ARG A 146 80.63 -48.21 4.08
C ARG A 146 79.16 -47.85 4.32
N ALA A 147 78.83 -47.28 5.48
CA ALA A 147 77.50 -46.78 5.78
C ALA A 147 77.10 -45.62 4.85
N MET A 148 77.99 -44.68 4.57
CA MET A 148 77.76 -43.64 3.54
C MET A 148 77.60 -44.22 2.13
N LEU A 149 78.36 -45.27 1.78
CA LEU A 149 78.21 -45.97 0.48
C LEU A 149 76.88 -46.72 0.37
N ILE A 150 76.42 -47.34 1.46
CA ILE A 150 75.12 -48.02 1.50
C ILE A 150 73.99 -46.98 1.47
N SER A 151 74.07 -45.92 2.29
CA SER A 151 73.09 -44.84 2.27
C SER A 151 73.06 -44.08 0.96
N SER A 152 74.20 -43.85 0.29
CA SER A 152 74.23 -43.22 -1.03
C SER A 152 73.72 -44.15 -2.12
N ALA A 153 74.00 -45.47 -2.05
CA ALA A 153 73.40 -46.45 -2.93
C ALA A 153 71.88 -46.57 -2.74
N VAL A 154 71.38 -46.50 -1.50
CA VAL A 154 69.95 -46.48 -1.19
C VAL A 154 69.30 -45.19 -1.68
N VAL A 155 69.91 -44.02 -1.46
CA VAL A 155 69.40 -42.74 -1.99
C VAL A 155 69.43 -42.70 -3.52
N ALA A 156 70.48 -43.25 -4.15
CA ALA A 156 70.55 -43.38 -5.61
C ALA A 156 69.50 -44.36 -6.15
N ALA A 157 69.27 -45.50 -5.48
CA ALA A 157 68.23 -46.46 -5.83
C ALA A 157 66.83 -45.87 -5.66
N LEU A 158 66.57 -45.15 -4.56
CA LEU A 158 65.31 -44.42 -4.34
C LEU A 158 65.12 -43.28 -5.34
N GLY A 159 66.19 -42.57 -5.73
CA GLY A 159 66.16 -41.55 -6.78
C GLY A 159 65.88 -42.14 -8.16
N LEU A 160 66.45 -43.31 -8.48
CA LEU A 160 66.18 -44.06 -9.70
C LEU A 160 64.74 -44.61 -9.71
N LEU A 161 64.24 -45.15 -8.59
CA LEU A 161 62.86 -45.60 -8.44
C LEU A 161 61.86 -44.43 -8.54
N TYR A 162 62.18 -43.28 -7.94
CA TYR A 162 61.38 -42.06 -8.06
C TYR A 162 61.38 -41.53 -9.50
N GLY A 163 62.54 -41.49 -10.17
CA GLY A 163 62.63 -41.13 -11.58
C GLY A 163 61.88 -42.11 -12.50
N ALA A 164 61.94 -43.41 -12.21
CA ALA A 164 61.21 -44.44 -12.92
C ALA A 164 59.69 -44.33 -12.71
N ASP A 165 59.20 -44.12 -11.49
CA ASP A 165 57.77 -43.87 -11.23
C ASP A 165 57.29 -42.55 -11.86
N LEU A 166 58.13 -41.51 -11.88
CA LEU A 166 57.82 -40.24 -12.53
C LEU A 166 57.71 -40.38 -14.07
N LEU A 167 58.53 -41.24 -14.68
CA LEU A 167 58.40 -41.62 -16.09
C LEU A 167 57.19 -42.52 -16.34
N LEU A 168 56.99 -43.57 -15.53
CA LEU A 168 55.92 -44.57 -15.69
C LEU A 168 54.52 -44.04 -15.35
N SER A 169 54.41 -43.01 -14.50
CA SER A 169 53.15 -42.34 -14.19
C SER A 169 52.87 -41.11 -15.07
N SER A 170 53.83 -40.68 -15.90
CA SER A 170 53.61 -39.57 -16.83
C SER A 170 52.51 -39.91 -17.83
N GLY A 171 51.53 -39.02 -17.99
CA GLY A 171 50.35 -39.26 -18.85
C GLY A 171 49.20 -40.06 -18.20
N SER A 172 49.27 -40.36 -16.90
CA SER A 172 48.19 -41.02 -16.13
C SER A 172 47.74 -40.18 -14.93
N ILE A 173 46.49 -40.36 -14.49
CA ILE A 173 46.01 -39.74 -13.24
C ILE A 173 46.73 -40.40 -12.05
N PRO A 174 47.19 -39.64 -11.03
CA PRO A 174 47.86 -40.20 -9.86
C PRO A 174 47.05 -41.31 -9.17
N ARG A 175 47.73 -42.37 -8.73
CA ARG A 175 47.10 -43.50 -8.02
C ARG A 175 46.39 -43.01 -6.75
N GLY A 176 45.31 -43.68 -6.38
CA GLY A 176 44.48 -43.30 -5.22
C GLY A 176 43.52 -42.12 -5.47
N VAL A 177 43.54 -41.46 -6.64
CA VAL A 177 42.60 -40.37 -6.93
C VAL A 177 41.20 -40.91 -7.29
N THR A 178 40.20 -40.33 -6.64
CA THR A 178 38.76 -40.55 -6.90
C THR A 178 38.09 -39.22 -7.26
N VAL A 179 37.09 -39.24 -8.14
CA VAL A 179 36.34 -38.06 -8.59
C VAL A 179 34.84 -38.35 -8.53
N GLY A 180 34.10 -37.62 -7.69
CA GLY A 180 32.67 -37.90 -7.46
C GLY A 180 32.43 -39.32 -6.92
N GLY A 181 33.40 -39.87 -6.19
CA GLY A 181 33.43 -41.27 -5.77
C GLY A 181 33.75 -42.30 -6.88
N VAL A 182 34.15 -41.88 -8.07
CA VAL A 182 34.63 -42.78 -9.15
C VAL A 182 36.16 -42.92 -9.09
N PRO A 183 36.72 -44.13 -8.94
CA PRO A 183 38.17 -44.32 -8.94
C PRO A 183 38.74 -44.14 -10.36
N VAL A 184 39.63 -43.16 -10.50
CA VAL A 184 40.32 -42.85 -11.77
C VAL A 184 41.85 -42.85 -11.67
N GLY A 185 42.40 -43.00 -10.47
CA GLY A 185 43.84 -43.11 -10.27
C GLY A 185 44.43 -44.32 -10.99
N GLY A 186 45.48 -44.09 -11.80
CA GLY A 186 46.12 -45.07 -12.67
C GLY A 186 45.54 -45.18 -14.08
N VAL A 187 44.43 -44.50 -14.39
CA VAL A 187 43.87 -44.43 -15.75
C VAL A 187 44.68 -43.41 -16.58
N ALA A 188 44.89 -43.70 -17.87
CA ALA A 188 45.53 -42.77 -18.79
C ALA A 188 44.66 -41.51 -18.98
N LEU A 189 45.28 -40.33 -19.16
CA LEU A 189 44.54 -39.06 -19.23
C LEU A 189 43.50 -39.02 -20.37
N ALA A 190 43.77 -39.73 -21.48
CA ALA A 190 42.83 -39.85 -22.60
C ALA A 190 41.57 -40.67 -22.26
N ASP A 191 41.73 -41.74 -21.46
CA ASP A 191 40.65 -42.68 -21.12
C ASP A 191 39.88 -42.26 -19.85
N ALA A 192 40.51 -41.42 -19.02
CA ALA A 192 39.94 -40.94 -17.77
C ALA A 192 38.66 -40.12 -17.99
N GLU A 193 38.62 -39.27 -19.02
CA GLU A 193 37.43 -38.48 -19.37
C GLU A 193 36.24 -39.40 -19.72
N GLN A 194 36.47 -40.42 -20.56
CA GLN A 194 35.43 -41.36 -20.96
C GLN A 194 34.94 -42.20 -19.77
N THR A 195 35.85 -42.58 -18.88
CA THR A 195 35.53 -43.29 -17.62
C THR A 195 34.66 -42.44 -16.69
N LEU A 196 34.99 -41.15 -16.54
CA LEU A 196 34.22 -40.21 -15.73
C LEU A 196 32.83 -39.97 -16.31
N ARG A 197 32.71 -39.72 -17.62
CA ARG A 197 31.41 -39.55 -18.29
C ARG A 197 30.53 -40.77 -18.10
N ALA A 198 31.04 -41.97 -18.41
CA ALA A 198 30.26 -43.21 -18.31
C ALA A 198 29.67 -43.47 -16.90
N GLN A 199 30.33 -43.02 -15.83
CA GLN A 199 29.90 -43.29 -14.44
C GLN A 199 29.21 -42.10 -13.76
N LEU A 200 29.56 -40.85 -14.09
CA LEU A 200 29.00 -39.64 -13.47
C LEU A 200 27.91 -38.98 -14.32
N GLU A 201 27.93 -39.07 -15.64
CA GLU A 201 26.94 -38.41 -16.49
C GLU A 201 25.48 -38.83 -16.18
N PRO A 202 25.16 -40.11 -15.90
CA PRO A 202 23.83 -40.52 -15.45
C PRO A 202 23.42 -39.97 -14.08
N ARG A 203 24.35 -39.41 -13.30
CA ARG A 203 24.07 -38.68 -12.05
C ARG A 203 23.84 -37.19 -12.33
N THR A 204 24.62 -36.59 -13.23
CA THR A 204 24.48 -35.17 -13.63
C THR A 204 23.19 -34.85 -14.40
N GLN A 205 22.46 -35.87 -14.85
CA GLN A 205 21.16 -35.72 -15.53
C GLN A 205 19.95 -35.89 -14.58
N ARG A 206 20.17 -36.19 -13.30
CA ARG A 206 19.08 -36.37 -12.33
C ARG A 206 18.74 -35.04 -11.67
N PRO A 207 17.46 -34.77 -11.36
CA PRO A 207 17.09 -33.63 -10.52
C PRO A 207 17.86 -33.68 -9.20
N VAL A 208 18.51 -32.58 -8.86
CA VAL A 208 19.31 -32.43 -7.64
C VAL A 208 18.33 -32.23 -6.48
N PRO A 209 18.29 -33.11 -5.47
CA PRO A 209 17.47 -32.86 -4.29
C PRO A 209 18.02 -31.64 -3.55
N VAL A 210 17.15 -30.69 -3.23
CA VAL A 210 17.49 -29.49 -2.45
C VAL A 210 16.58 -29.35 -1.23
N THR A 211 17.10 -28.75 -0.17
CA THR A 211 16.39 -28.52 1.09
C THR A 211 16.42 -27.02 1.39
N VAL A 212 15.25 -26.43 1.62
CA VAL A 212 15.07 -24.98 1.86
C VAL A 212 14.25 -24.82 3.14
N GLY A 213 14.93 -24.47 4.24
CA GLY A 213 14.36 -24.64 5.59
C GLY A 213 13.97 -26.10 5.85
N ASP A 214 12.72 -26.34 6.25
CA ASP A 214 12.18 -27.69 6.46
C ASP A 214 11.67 -28.36 5.16
N ALA A 215 11.53 -27.60 4.07
CA ALA A 215 10.95 -28.09 2.83
C ALA A 215 11.99 -28.77 1.93
N LYS A 216 11.54 -29.77 1.17
CA LYS A 216 12.37 -30.53 0.22
C LYS A 216 11.77 -30.43 -1.17
N THR A 217 12.62 -30.13 -2.14
CA THR A 217 12.25 -30.02 -3.56
C THR A 217 13.43 -30.49 -4.42
N THR A 218 13.36 -30.31 -5.74
CA THR A 218 14.42 -30.68 -6.68
C THR A 218 14.67 -29.58 -7.70
N VAL A 219 15.94 -29.37 -8.05
CA VAL A 219 16.36 -28.47 -9.15
C VAL A 219 16.86 -29.32 -10.31
N ASP A 220 16.41 -29.04 -11.54
CA ASP A 220 17.02 -29.65 -12.73
C ASP A 220 18.37 -28.96 -12.99
N PRO A 221 19.50 -29.68 -12.92
CA PRO A 221 20.81 -29.07 -13.10
C PRO A 221 21.01 -28.53 -14.52
N ARG A 222 20.43 -29.15 -15.56
CA ARG A 222 20.57 -28.66 -16.94
C ARG A 222 19.76 -27.40 -17.19
N ALA A 223 18.56 -27.31 -16.62
CA ALA A 223 17.76 -26.09 -16.68
C ALA A 223 18.44 -24.93 -15.93
N ALA A 224 19.06 -25.22 -14.78
CA ALA A 224 19.85 -24.28 -14.00
C ALA A 224 21.28 -24.01 -14.56
N GLY A 225 21.58 -24.39 -15.81
CA GLY A 225 22.86 -24.10 -16.46
C GLY A 225 24.08 -24.84 -15.88
N LEU A 226 23.89 -25.86 -15.04
CA LEU A 226 24.95 -26.64 -14.42
C LEU A 226 25.41 -27.79 -15.33
N SER A 227 26.71 -27.85 -15.56
CA SER A 227 27.36 -28.93 -16.31
C SER A 227 28.73 -29.27 -15.71
N VAL A 228 29.27 -30.46 -16.02
CA VAL A 228 30.64 -30.81 -15.60
C VAL A 228 31.62 -30.44 -16.70
N ASP A 229 32.64 -29.66 -16.35
CA ASP A 229 33.80 -29.47 -17.21
C ASP A 229 34.72 -30.68 -17.10
N TRP A 230 34.52 -31.67 -17.97
CA TRP A 230 35.27 -32.91 -17.93
C TRP A 230 36.78 -32.69 -18.13
N ALA A 231 37.17 -31.77 -19.02
CA ALA A 231 38.57 -31.48 -19.31
C ALA A 231 39.25 -30.80 -18.10
N ALA A 232 38.62 -29.80 -17.50
CA ALA A 232 39.14 -29.16 -16.29
C ALA A 232 39.11 -30.11 -15.08
N THR A 233 38.14 -31.02 -15.01
CA THR A 233 38.07 -32.08 -13.99
C THR A 233 39.25 -33.06 -14.10
N VAL A 234 39.54 -33.57 -15.31
CA VAL A 234 40.71 -34.43 -15.56
C VAL A 234 42.01 -33.67 -15.29
N ALA A 235 42.12 -32.40 -15.71
CA ALA A 235 43.27 -31.56 -15.40
C ALA A 235 43.48 -31.41 -13.88
N ARG A 236 42.42 -31.12 -13.11
CA ARG A 236 42.45 -31.02 -11.64
C ARG A 236 42.81 -32.34 -10.96
N ALA A 237 42.29 -33.47 -11.44
CA ALA A 237 42.62 -34.82 -10.95
C ALA A 237 44.07 -35.20 -11.28
N SER A 238 44.58 -34.78 -12.43
CA SER A 238 45.96 -35.00 -12.89
C SER A 238 47.01 -34.20 -12.13
N ALA A 239 46.62 -33.18 -11.35
CA ALA A 239 47.51 -32.28 -10.62
C ALA A 239 48.39 -33.05 -9.61
N GLN A 240 49.59 -33.40 -10.05
CA GLN A 240 50.44 -34.39 -9.41
C GLN A 240 51.36 -33.72 -8.36
N PRO A 241 51.38 -34.21 -7.11
CA PRO A 241 52.24 -33.65 -6.09
C PRO A 241 53.72 -33.92 -6.42
N LEU A 242 54.52 -32.85 -6.41
CA LEU A 242 55.98 -32.92 -6.62
C LEU A 242 56.75 -33.35 -5.36
N ASN A 243 56.08 -33.47 -4.21
CA ASN A 243 56.68 -33.90 -2.95
C ASN A 243 56.80 -35.44 -2.92
N PRO A 244 57.99 -36.02 -2.71
CA PRO A 244 58.18 -37.47 -2.72
C PRO A 244 57.46 -38.18 -1.56
N VAL A 245 57.28 -37.52 -0.41
CA VAL A 245 56.57 -38.10 0.75
C VAL A 245 55.11 -38.32 0.42
N THR A 246 54.45 -37.35 -0.22
CA THR A 246 53.02 -37.47 -0.56
C THR A 246 52.75 -38.46 -1.69
N ARG A 247 53.73 -38.73 -2.58
CA ARG A 247 53.63 -39.83 -3.56
C ARG A 247 53.68 -41.19 -2.87
N ILE A 248 54.60 -41.40 -1.93
CA ILE A 248 54.71 -42.67 -1.20
C ILE A 248 53.46 -42.91 -0.35
N THR A 249 52.92 -41.88 0.32
CA THR A 249 51.67 -42.04 1.08
C THR A 249 50.44 -42.21 0.20
N SER A 250 50.39 -41.66 -1.02
CA SER A 250 49.28 -41.90 -1.97
C SER A 250 49.13 -43.35 -2.46
N LEU A 251 50.11 -44.22 -2.20
CA LEU A 251 49.97 -45.67 -2.41
C LEU A 251 49.03 -46.32 -1.39
N PHE A 252 48.80 -45.66 -0.25
CA PHE A 252 48.00 -46.16 0.88
C PHE A 252 46.89 -45.18 1.30
N SER A 253 46.68 -44.09 0.55
CA SER A 253 45.63 -43.11 0.82
C SER A 253 44.85 -42.74 -0.44
N SER A 254 43.54 -42.60 -0.29
CA SER A 254 42.65 -42.10 -1.34
C SER A 254 42.57 -40.57 -1.28
N ARG A 255 42.62 -39.91 -2.44
CA ARG A 255 42.41 -38.47 -2.60
C ARG A 255 41.16 -38.22 -3.43
N GLU A 256 40.08 -37.82 -2.76
CA GLU A 256 38.89 -37.32 -3.45
C GLU A 256 39.18 -35.94 -4.06
N THR A 257 38.91 -35.79 -5.34
CA THR A 257 38.92 -34.52 -6.06
C THR A 257 37.55 -34.30 -6.69
N GLY A 258 36.79 -33.35 -6.18
CA GLY A 258 35.48 -33.00 -6.75
C GLY A 258 35.57 -32.61 -8.23
N VAL A 259 34.45 -32.74 -8.93
CA VAL A 259 34.30 -32.28 -10.31
C VAL A 259 34.52 -30.77 -10.40
N VAL A 260 34.95 -30.29 -11.57
CA VAL A 260 34.89 -28.87 -11.90
C VAL A 260 33.54 -28.59 -12.55
N THR A 261 32.70 -27.82 -11.88
CA THR A 261 31.43 -27.34 -12.44
C THR A 261 31.71 -26.25 -13.47
N ARG A 262 30.99 -26.31 -14.59
CA ARG A 262 30.80 -25.21 -15.52
C ARG A 262 29.34 -24.80 -15.42
N SER A 263 29.12 -23.69 -14.73
CA SER A 263 27.83 -23.04 -14.51
C SER A 263 27.64 -21.89 -15.50
N ASP A 264 26.41 -21.68 -15.95
CA ASP A 264 25.94 -20.41 -16.51
C ASP A 264 25.30 -19.62 -15.35
N PRO A 265 25.92 -18.53 -14.85
CA PRO A 265 25.39 -17.78 -13.71
C PRO A 265 23.98 -17.23 -13.97
N ALA A 266 23.68 -16.80 -15.20
CA ALA A 266 22.38 -16.21 -15.50
C ALA A 266 21.25 -17.26 -15.49
N ALA A 267 21.53 -18.46 -16.01
CA ALA A 267 20.58 -19.58 -15.94
C ALA A 267 20.40 -20.13 -14.52
N LEU A 268 21.48 -20.15 -13.72
CA LEU A 268 21.45 -20.58 -12.33
C LEU A 268 20.66 -19.59 -11.44
N ASP A 269 20.93 -18.29 -11.57
CA ASP A 269 20.21 -17.24 -10.86
C ASP A 269 18.72 -17.21 -11.27
N ALA A 270 18.41 -17.40 -12.56
CA ALA A 270 17.04 -17.49 -13.04
C ALA A 270 16.29 -18.68 -12.44
N ALA A 271 16.88 -19.88 -12.44
CA ALA A 271 16.27 -21.08 -11.88
C ALA A 271 16.05 -20.98 -10.36
N LEU A 272 16.97 -20.32 -9.63
CA LEU A 272 16.81 -20.04 -8.21
C LEU A 272 15.79 -18.93 -7.93
N THR A 273 15.69 -17.93 -8.81
CA THR A 273 14.67 -16.86 -8.72
C THR A 273 13.26 -17.40 -9.00
N GLU A 274 13.11 -18.35 -9.93
CA GLU A 274 11.84 -19.07 -10.16
C GLU A 274 11.45 -19.93 -8.94
N LEU A 275 12.45 -20.48 -8.23
CA LEU A 275 12.25 -21.30 -7.04
C LEU A 275 11.90 -20.48 -5.78
N ALA A 276 12.38 -19.24 -5.68
CA ALA A 276 12.30 -18.42 -4.47
C ALA A 276 10.86 -18.16 -3.95
N PRO A 277 9.85 -17.82 -4.79
CA PRO A 277 8.48 -17.54 -4.32
C PRO A 277 7.79 -18.69 -3.57
N ALA A 278 8.26 -19.93 -3.70
CA ALA A 278 7.74 -21.08 -2.94
C ALA A 278 8.22 -21.13 -1.47
N PHE A 279 9.27 -20.37 -1.13
CA PHE A 279 9.93 -20.39 0.18
C PHE A 279 10.05 -19.00 0.82
N ASP A 280 10.05 -17.95 0.00
CA ASP A 280 10.05 -16.56 0.42
C ASP A 280 8.79 -16.23 1.22
N LYS A 281 8.96 -15.53 2.33
CA LYS A 281 7.88 -14.97 3.14
C LYS A 281 8.26 -13.52 3.45
N PRO A 282 7.47 -12.52 2.99
CA PRO A 282 7.75 -11.13 3.33
C PRO A 282 7.74 -10.95 4.84
N ALA A 283 8.52 -9.99 5.34
CA ALA A 283 8.40 -9.56 6.72
C ALA A 283 7.01 -8.93 6.95
N VAL A 284 6.41 -9.21 8.09
CA VAL A 284 5.15 -8.59 8.51
C VAL A 284 5.49 -7.45 9.44
N GLU A 285 5.11 -6.24 9.05
CA GLU A 285 5.29 -5.06 9.90
C GLU A 285 4.40 -5.11 11.14
N GLY A 286 4.97 -4.72 12.26
CA GLY A 286 4.23 -4.44 13.48
C GLY A 286 3.38 -3.18 13.30
N ASN A 287 2.27 -3.11 14.01
CA ASN A 287 1.30 -2.03 13.87
C ASN A 287 0.50 -1.87 15.19
N VAL A 288 -0.41 -0.90 15.26
CA VAL A 288 -1.43 -0.79 16.31
C VAL A 288 -2.78 -0.74 15.63
N ARG A 289 -3.66 -1.71 15.93
CA ARG A 289 -5.05 -1.72 15.46
C ARG A 289 -6.00 -1.27 16.56
N PHE A 290 -7.21 -0.85 16.21
CA PHE A 290 -8.26 -0.53 17.17
C PHE A 290 -9.37 -1.59 17.12
N ASP A 291 -9.71 -2.16 18.27
CA ASP A 291 -10.98 -2.90 18.46
C ASP A 291 -11.98 -1.96 19.17
N GLY A 292 -12.90 -1.40 18.39
CA GLY A 292 -13.77 -0.30 18.83
C GLY A 292 -12.96 0.96 19.22
N VAL A 293 -12.73 1.14 20.52
CA VAL A 293 -11.88 2.21 21.07
C VAL A 293 -10.63 1.69 21.79
N THR A 294 -10.42 0.37 21.81
CA THR A 294 -9.28 -0.28 22.49
C THR A 294 -8.13 -0.44 21.50
N PRO A 295 -6.97 0.20 21.71
CA PRO A 295 -5.81 -0.02 20.86
C PRO A 295 -5.10 -1.32 21.24
N GLU A 296 -4.85 -2.18 20.25
CA GLU A 296 -4.19 -3.48 20.41
C GLU A 296 -2.91 -3.55 19.56
N PRO A 297 -1.78 -4.03 20.13
CA PRO A 297 -0.53 -4.16 19.40
C PRO A 297 -0.57 -5.35 18.42
N VAL A 298 -0.10 -5.12 17.20
CA VAL A 298 0.26 -6.16 16.23
C VAL A 298 1.79 -6.23 16.22
N GLN A 299 2.35 -7.38 16.60
CA GLN A 299 3.81 -7.52 16.70
C GLN A 299 4.44 -7.80 15.32
N PRO A 300 5.63 -7.24 15.04
CA PRO A 300 6.33 -7.50 13.79
C PRO A 300 6.82 -8.95 13.74
N VAL A 301 6.76 -9.57 12.56
CA VAL A 301 7.22 -10.94 12.32
C VAL A 301 8.31 -10.93 11.25
N PRO A 302 9.55 -11.38 11.56
CA PRO A 302 10.61 -11.47 10.56
C PRO A 302 10.24 -12.37 9.39
N GLY A 303 10.54 -11.89 8.19
CA GLY A 303 10.43 -12.63 6.96
C GLY A 303 11.66 -13.49 6.68
N GLN A 304 11.62 -14.19 5.55
CA GLN A 304 12.72 -15.00 5.04
C GLN A 304 12.71 -14.92 3.50
N GLN A 305 13.89 -14.99 2.90
CA GLN A 305 14.06 -15.03 1.46
C GLN A 305 15.18 -16.01 1.11
N LEU A 306 15.07 -16.70 -0.02
CA LEU A 306 16.16 -17.49 -0.58
C LEU A 306 17.37 -16.60 -0.85
N ASP A 307 18.51 -16.92 -0.24
CA ASP A 307 19.76 -16.24 -0.57
C ASP A 307 20.26 -16.79 -1.91
N VAL A 308 19.80 -16.19 -3.01
CA VAL A 308 20.07 -16.66 -4.38
C VAL A 308 21.57 -16.82 -4.62
N GLN A 309 22.38 -15.86 -4.19
CA GLN A 309 23.82 -15.89 -4.38
C GLN A 309 24.46 -17.05 -3.61
N ALA A 310 24.15 -17.20 -2.31
CA ALA A 310 24.71 -18.28 -1.50
C ALA A 310 24.12 -19.66 -1.83
N ALA A 311 22.91 -19.71 -2.41
CA ALA A 311 22.27 -20.91 -2.95
C ALA A 311 22.91 -21.36 -4.26
N ALA A 312 23.20 -20.43 -5.19
CA ALA A 312 23.98 -20.70 -6.41
C ALA A 312 25.35 -21.30 -6.06
N ASP A 313 26.04 -20.65 -5.11
CA ASP A 313 27.30 -21.07 -4.52
C ASP A 313 27.24 -22.48 -3.88
N ALA A 314 26.15 -22.78 -3.16
CA ALA A 314 25.94 -24.09 -2.54
C ALA A 314 25.65 -25.17 -3.59
N LEU A 315 24.90 -24.85 -4.64
CA LEU A 315 24.54 -25.78 -5.70
C LEU A 315 25.73 -26.09 -6.61
N ASP A 316 26.45 -25.08 -7.10
CA ASP A 316 27.65 -25.21 -7.96
C ASP A 316 28.70 -26.17 -7.34
N ARG A 317 28.89 -26.10 -6.02
CA ARG A 317 29.85 -26.94 -5.29
C ARG A 317 29.38 -28.38 -5.05
N ASN A 318 28.08 -28.63 -4.86
CA ASN A 318 27.59 -29.88 -4.26
C ASN A 318 26.62 -30.69 -5.14
N TRP A 319 26.14 -30.16 -6.26
CA TRP A 319 25.07 -30.78 -7.06
C TRP A 319 25.38 -32.21 -7.56
N VAL A 320 26.64 -32.54 -7.87
CA VAL A 320 27.05 -33.88 -8.35
C VAL A 320 27.23 -34.91 -7.22
N SER A 321 27.17 -34.49 -5.95
CA SER A 321 27.38 -35.39 -4.79
C SER A 321 26.30 -36.47 -4.65
N GLY A 322 25.09 -36.23 -5.16
CA GLY A 322 23.92 -37.07 -4.95
C GLY A 322 23.28 -36.97 -3.56
N ALA A 323 23.83 -36.14 -2.66
CA ALA A 323 23.21 -35.77 -1.39
C ALA A 323 22.30 -34.55 -1.55
N PRO A 324 21.29 -34.35 -0.66
CA PRO A 324 20.49 -33.13 -0.66
C PRO A 324 21.34 -31.88 -0.41
N VAL A 325 21.26 -30.89 -1.30
CA VAL A 325 21.93 -29.60 -1.13
C VAL A 325 21.06 -28.68 -0.30
N VAL A 326 21.59 -28.14 0.80
CA VAL A 326 20.86 -27.14 1.61
C VAL A 326 21.04 -25.77 0.96
N LEU A 327 19.94 -25.12 0.59
CA LEU A 327 19.96 -23.75 0.10
C LEU A 327 19.74 -22.79 1.28
N PRO A 328 20.63 -21.82 1.51
CA PRO A 328 20.52 -20.88 2.61
C PRO A 328 19.35 -19.90 2.43
N LEU A 329 18.71 -19.57 3.56
CA LEU A 329 17.71 -18.52 3.66
C LEU A 329 18.31 -17.31 4.39
N THR A 330 18.16 -16.12 3.81
CA THR A 330 18.46 -14.86 4.48
C THR A 330 17.20 -14.36 5.20
N ARG A 331 17.35 -13.89 6.44
CA ARG A 331 16.24 -13.36 7.25
C ARG A 331 15.95 -11.92 6.83
N LEU A 332 14.70 -11.63 6.47
CA LEU A 332 14.24 -10.27 6.24
C LEU A 332 13.78 -9.67 7.58
N ALA A 333 14.46 -8.61 8.03
CA ALA A 333 14.01 -7.84 9.18
C ALA A 333 12.82 -6.95 8.76
N PRO A 334 11.76 -6.85 9.57
CA PRO A 334 10.73 -5.84 9.38
C PRO A 334 11.31 -4.45 9.66
N MET A 335 10.75 -3.42 9.02
CA MET A 335 11.10 -2.02 9.22
C MET A 335 10.78 -1.57 10.66
N THR A 336 9.75 -2.16 11.25
CA THR A 336 9.24 -1.90 12.60
C THR A 336 9.73 -2.91 13.62
N THR A 337 9.98 -2.43 14.84
CA THR A 337 10.33 -3.27 16.00
C THR A 337 9.21 -3.33 17.03
N ALA A 338 9.27 -4.30 17.95
CA ALA A 338 8.36 -4.38 19.09
C ALA A 338 8.37 -3.11 19.95
N ASP A 339 9.53 -2.44 20.06
CA ASP A 339 9.66 -1.16 20.78
C ASP A 339 8.98 0.00 20.04
N ASN A 340 8.95 -0.01 18.70
CA ASN A 340 8.15 0.95 17.92
C ASN A 340 6.65 0.73 18.16
N VAL A 341 6.19 -0.52 18.15
CA VAL A 341 4.79 -0.89 18.45
C VAL A 341 4.40 -0.46 19.87
N ALA A 342 5.23 -0.77 20.87
CA ALA A 342 5.00 -0.34 22.25
C ALA A 342 4.99 1.19 22.38
N THR A 343 5.91 1.88 21.69
CA THR A 343 5.97 3.35 21.70
C THR A 343 4.74 3.98 21.06
N ALA A 344 4.30 3.49 19.90
CA ALA A 344 3.09 3.94 19.23
C ALA A 344 1.83 3.68 20.09
N LEU A 345 1.74 2.50 20.70
CA LEU A 345 0.63 2.12 21.57
C LEU A 345 0.52 3.04 22.80
N GLU A 346 1.61 3.21 23.56
CA GLU A 346 1.60 3.96 24.82
C GLU A 346 1.61 5.49 24.63
N LYS A 347 2.33 6.02 23.63
CA LYS A 347 2.51 7.47 23.45
C LYS A 347 1.55 8.09 22.44
N VAL A 348 0.93 7.30 21.57
CA VAL A 348 0.03 7.81 20.52
C VAL A 348 -1.37 7.21 20.65
N ALA A 349 -1.53 5.90 20.48
CA ALA A 349 -2.84 5.28 20.35
C ALA A 349 -3.69 5.41 21.62
N LYS A 350 -3.15 5.06 22.80
CA LYS A 350 -3.87 5.18 24.09
C LYS A 350 -4.22 6.64 24.43
N PRO A 351 -3.29 7.62 24.38
CA PRO A 351 -3.64 9.04 24.55
C PRO A 351 -4.68 9.53 23.54
N ALA A 352 -4.59 9.13 22.27
CA ALA A 352 -5.50 9.59 21.23
C ALA A 352 -6.96 9.22 21.53
N VAL A 353 -7.24 8.01 22.03
CA VAL A 353 -8.62 7.57 22.34
C VAL A 353 -9.02 7.79 23.81
N SER A 354 -8.17 8.40 24.63
CA SER A 354 -8.42 8.63 26.06
C SER A 354 -9.64 9.51 26.40
N GLY A 355 -10.12 10.31 25.44
CA GLY A 355 -11.28 11.17 25.60
C GLY A 355 -11.61 11.97 24.33
N PRO A 356 -12.77 12.65 24.29
CA PRO A 356 -13.14 13.47 23.13
C PRO A 356 -12.16 14.64 22.91
N VAL A 357 -12.20 15.21 21.71
CA VAL A 357 -11.57 16.50 21.37
C VAL A 357 -12.66 17.48 20.93
N THR A 358 -12.63 18.69 21.45
CA THR A 358 -13.57 19.76 21.06
C THR A 358 -12.91 20.68 20.03
N ILE A 359 -13.53 20.82 18.86
CA ILE A 359 -13.13 21.79 17.85
C ILE A 359 -14.01 23.04 18.02
N THR A 360 -13.40 24.20 18.28
CA THR A 360 -14.11 25.48 18.46
C THR A 360 -14.15 26.25 17.14
N GLY A 361 -15.36 26.58 16.69
CA GLY A 361 -15.61 27.38 15.49
C GLY A 361 -15.88 28.86 15.77
N GLU A 362 -16.07 29.62 14.69
CA GLU A 362 -16.66 30.96 14.76
C GLU A 362 -18.13 30.87 15.27
N ASN A 363 -18.79 32.01 15.53
CA ASN A 363 -20.20 32.05 15.99
C ASN A 363 -20.54 31.18 17.22
N ALA A 364 -19.56 30.89 18.08
CA ALA A 364 -19.66 29.97 19.22
C ALA A 364 -20.05 28.51 18.88
N ALA A 365 -19.93 28.10 17.61
CA ALA A 365 -20.10 26.71 17.21
C ALA A 365 -19.02 25.83 17.85
N ARG A 366 -19.40 24.58 18.17
CA ARG A 366 -18.49 23.57 18.72
C ARG A 366 -18.80 22.23 18.10
N ALA A 367 -17.79 21.57 17.57
CA ALA A 367 -17.86 20.18 17.16
C ALA A 367 -17.11 19.30 18.17
N THR A 368 -17.61 18.09 18.40
CA THR A 368 -16.95 17.09 19.24
C THR A 368 -16.54 15.91 18.38
N LEU A 369 -15.26 15.56 18.45
CA LEU A 369 -14.71 14.33 17.88
C LEU A 369 -14.59 13.29 19.01
N THR A 370 -15.38 12.22 18.94
CA THR A 370 -15.42 11.20 20.00
C THR A 370 -14.25 10.22 19.90
N PRO A 371 -13.89 9.48 20.98
CA PRO A 371 -12.91 8.40 20.92
C PRO A 371 -13.15 7.38 19.80
N SER A 372 -14.42 7.07 19.49
CA SER A 372 -14.79 6.15 18.41
C SER A 372 -14.49 6.75 17.03
N ASN A 373 -14.74 8.05 16.81
CA ASN A 373 -14.37 8.71 15.56
C ASN A 373 -12.84 8.82 15.41
N ILE A 374 -12.12 9.02 16.51
CA ILE A 374 -10.65 9.05 16.52
C ILE A 374 -10.09 7.67 16.19
N ALA A 375 -10.55 6.61 16.86
CA ALA A 375 -10.11 5.23 16.62
C ALA A 375 -10.41 4.75 15.19
N ALA A 376 -11.54 5.14 14.62
CA ALA A 376 -11.91 4.80 13.25
C ALA A 376 -11.11 5.56 12.16
N ALA A 377 -10.51 6.70 12.52
CA ALA A 377 -9.75 7.54 11.59
C ALA A 377 -8.23 7.48 11.77
N LEU A 378 -7.72 7.02 12.93
CA LEU A 378 -6.30 6.92 13.24
C LEU A 378 -5.75 5.55 12.83
N SER A 379 -4.75 5.56 11.95
CA SER A 379 -3.97 4.40 11.53
C SER A 379 -2.47 4.66 11.75
N PHE A 380 -1.64 3.65 11.49
CA PHE A 380 -0.19 3.80 11.50
C PHE A 380 0.42 3.11 10.27
N HIS A 381 1.40 3.76 9.64
CA HIS A 381 2.23 3.18 8.60
C HIS A 381 3.67 2.97 9.09
N ALA A 382 4.35 2.00 8.49
CA ALA A 382 5.75 1.71 8.76
C ALA A 382 6.67 2.70 8.03
N ASP A 383 7.68 3.22 8.73
CA ASP A 383 8.71 4.10 8.18
C ASP A 383 10.10 3.60 8.63
N PRO A 384 11.12 3.55 7.74
CA PRO A 384 12.40 2.92 8.05
C PRO A 384 13.27 3.74 9.04
N ALA A 385 12.95 5.00 9.29
CA ALA A 385 13.67 5.87 10.21
C ALA A 385 12.89 6.17 11.50
N ALA A 386 11.56 6.32 11.42
CA ALA A 386 10.66 6.65 12.53
C ALA A 386 9.95 5.42 13.14
N GLY A 387 9.98 4.27 12.48
CA GLY A 387 9.32 3.04 12.91
C GLY A 387 7.83 3.06 12.58
N LEU A 388 6.99 3.57 13.49
CA LEU A 388 5.55 3.69 13.28
C LEU A 388 5.09 5.14 13.34
N VAL A 389 4.59 5.64 12.22
CA VAL A 389 4.11 7.00 12.06
C VAL A 389 2.58 7.01 12.08
N PRO A 390 1.94 7.81 12.95
CA PRO A 390 0.48 7.94 12.98
C PRO A 390 -0.05 8.76 11.81
N GLU A 391 -1.17 8.32 11.26
CA GLU A 391 -1.84 8.94 10.14
C GLU A 391 -3.35 9.07 10.41
N LEU A 392 -3.95 10.17 9.98
CA LEU A 392 -5.38 10.45 10.17
C LEU A 392 -6.09 10.47 8.82
N ASN A 393 -7.14 9.68 8.69
CA ASN A 393 -8.11 9.79 7.60
C ASN A 393 -8.89 11.11 7.75
N GLN A 394 -8.45 12.15 7.02
CA GLN A 394 -9.01 13.49 7.13
C GLN A 394 -10.46 13.57 6.63
N ASP A 395 -10.84 12.77 5.65
CA ASP A 395 -12.21 12.76 5.10
C ASP A 395 -13.21 12.20 6.12
N SER A 396 -12.84 11.13 6.82
CA SER A 396 -13.65 10.52 7.89
C SER A 396 -13.86 11.49 9.06
N ILE A 397 -12.83 12.26 9.43
CA ILE A 397 -12.93 13.29 10.47
C ILE A 397 -13.78 14.47 9.96
N THR A 398 -13.54 14.92 8.72
CA THR A 398 -14.28 16.03 8.10
C THR A 398 -15.78 15.73 7.99
N ALA A 399 -16.16 14.50 7.63
CA ALA A 399 -17.55 14.05 7.59
C ALA A 399 -18.27 14.16 8.94
N VAL A 400 -17.55 13.93 10.05
CA VAL A 400 -18.08 14.08 11.42
C VAL A 400 -18.15 15.55 11.85
N LEU A 401 -17.15 16.36 11.51
CA LEU A 401 -17.07 17.76 11.95
C LEU A 401 -17.97 18.71 11.15
N LYS A 402 -18.11 18.49 9.83
CA LYS A 402 -18.84 19.38 8.91
C LYS A 402 -20.30 19.68 9.32
N PRO A 403 -21.17 18.71 9.66
CA PRO A 403 -22.53 19.02 10.11
C PRO A 403 -22.56 19.78 11.45
N GLN A 404 -21.55 19.61 12.30
CA GLN A 404 -21.46 20.28 13.60
C GLN A 404 -20.92 21.73 13.49
N LEU A 405 -20.08 22.01 12.48
CA LEU A 405 -19.51 23.34 12.21
C LEU A 405 -20.28 24.15 11.15
N ALA A 406 -21.34 23.61 10.54
CA ALA A 406 -22.12 24.29 9.51
C ALA A 406 -22.63 25.68 9.95
N GLY A 407 -23.01 25.87 11.22
CA GLY A 407 -23.46 27.17 11.77
C GLY A 407 -22.33 28.22 11.98
N SER A 408 -21.08 27.81 11.81
CA SER A 408 -19.91 28.71 11.81
C SER A 408 -19.38 29.05 10.41
N GLU A 409 -19.91 28.41 9.37
CA GLU A 409 -19.56 28.72 7.98
C GLU A 409 -20.53 29.76 7.39
N THR A 410 -20.02 30.67 6.56
CA THR A 410 -20.82 31.58 5.75
C THR A 410 -20.87 31.02 4.33
N PRO A 411 -22.02 30.57 3.81
CA PRO A 411 -22.10 30.04 2.45
C PRO A 411 -21.81 31.13 1.42
N GLY A 412 -21.02 30.79 0.41
CA GLY A 412 -20.85 31.63 -0.77
C GLY A 412 -22.13 31.67 -1.61
N ARG A 413 -22.20 32.66 -2.49
CA ARG A 413 -23.24 32.78 -3.53
C ARG A 413 -22.57 32.87 -4.88
N ASP A 414 -22.97 31.96 -5.77
CA ASP A 414 -22.53 31.99 -7.17
C ASP A 414 -23.07 33.23 -7.88
N ALA A 415 -22.31 33.75 -8.84
CA ALA A 415 -22.78 34.83 -9.71
C ALA A 415 -23.94 34.31 -10.58
N THR A 416 -24.95 35.15 -10.77
CA THR A 416 -26.14 34.81 -11.58
C THR A 416 -26.46 35.93 -12.56
N LEU A 417 -27.47 35.72 -13.40
CA LEU A 417 -27.94 36.71 -14.37
C LEU A 417 -29.36 37.15 -14.02
N ASP A 418 -29.57 38.45 -13.97
CA ASP A 418 -30.89 39.07 -13.93
C ASP A 418 -31.36 39.33 -15.38
N PHE A 419 -32.48 38.71 -15.75
CA PHE A 419 -33.08 38.78 -17.09
C PHE A 419 -34.27 39.76 -17.17
N THR A 420 -34.47 40.64 -16.18
CA THR A 420 -35.57 41.62 -16.17
C THR A 420 -35.43 42.72 -17.24
N GLY A 421 -34.24 42.91 -17.81
CA GLY A 421 -33.96 43.84 -18.91
C GLY A 421 -33.58 43.13 -20.22
N PRO A 422 -33.53 43.86 -21.35
CA PRO A 422 -33.19 43.32 -22.67
C PRO A 422 -31.73 42.85 -22.80
N THR A 423 -30.87 43.26 -21.86
CA THR A 423 -29.50 42.76 -21.70
C THR A 423 -29.38 42.17 -20.30
N PRO A 424 -29.02 40.88 -20.14
CA PRO A 424 -28.88 40.28 -18.82
C PRO A 424 -27.81 40.99 -17.99
N VAL A 425 -28.13 41.30 -16.73
CA VAL A 425 -27.20 41.96 -15.80
C VAL A 425 -26.57 40.92 -14.89
N VAL A 426 -25.24 40.95 -14.74
CA VAL A 426 -24.53 40.07 -13.80
C VAL A 426 -24.85 40.48 -12.37
N VAL A 427 -25.51 39.58 -11.63
CA VAL A 427 -25.61 39.62 -10.17
C VAL A 427 -24.29 39.08 -9.63
N PRO A 428 -23.49 39.89 -8.89
CA PRO A 428 -22.15 39.48 -8.48
C PRO A 428 -22.15 38.25 -7.55
N SER A 429 -21.13 37.41 -7.71
CA SER A 429 -20.82 36.37 -6.74
C SER A 429 -20.39 36.97 -5.41
N GLN A 430 -20.63 36.25 -4.33
CA GLN A 430 -20.06 36.51 -3.02
C GLN A 430 -19.29 35.28 -2.56
N ASP A 431 -17.99 35.42 -2.29
CA ASP A 431 -17.22 34.32 -1.72
C ASP A 431 -17.73 33.98 -0.31
N GLY A 432 -17.77 32.68 -0.03
CA GLY A 432 -18.08 32.16 1.29
C GLY A 432 -16.87 32.20 2.22
N ARG A 433 -17.09 31.75 3.45
CA ARG A 433 -16.04 31.52 4.46
C ARG A 433 -16.35 30.21 5.15
N GLY A 434 -15.46 29.22 5.02
CA GLY A 434 -15.66 27.88 5.54
C GLY A 434 -14.43 27.38 6.30
N VAL A 435 -14.57 26.26 6.99
CA VAL A 435 -13.47 25.64 7.72
C VAL A 435 -12.48 25.03 6.72
N ASP A 436 -11.21 25.41 6.85
CA ASP A 436 -10.08 24.74 6.21
C ASP A 436 -9.75 23.50 7.06
N TYR A 437 -10.38 22.37 6.73
CA TYR A 437 -10.16 21.10 7.43
C TYR A 437 -8.69 20.64 7.35
N PRO A 438 -8.01 20.64 6.19
CA PRO A 438 -6.58 20.33 6.13
C PRO A 438 -5.70 21.23 7.02
N ALA A 439 -5.94 22.54 7.09
CA ALA A 439 -5.18 23.42 7.97
C ALA A 439 -5.52 23.20 9.46
N THR A 440 -6.80 22.96 9.77
CA THR A 440 -7.26 22.66 11.14
C THR A 440 -6.64 21.37 11.66
N LEU A 441 -6.72 20.28 10.89
CA LEU A 441 -6.35 18.93 11.33
C LEU A 441 -4.84 18.71 11.46
N LYS A 442 -3.98 19.58 10.91
CA LYS A 442 -2.51 19.53 11.08
C LYS A 442 -2.06 19.45 12.54
N ALA A 443 -2.75 20.14 13.45
CA ALA A 443 -2.43 20.14 14.87
C ALA A 443 -3.15 19.04 15.67
N LEU A 444 -3.99 18.22 15.05
CA LEU A 444 -4.83 17.25 15.78
C LEU A 444 -4.00 16.13 16.43
N ILE A 445 -3.01 15.55 15.75
CA ILE A 445 -2.17 14.50 16.36
C ILE A 445 -1.44 15.02 17.62
N PRO A 446 -0.75 16.19 17.61
CA PRO A 446 -0.21 16.80 18.82
C PRO A 446 -1.22 17.04 19.95
N VAL A 447 -2.46 17.43 19.63
CA VAL A 447 -3.54 17.62 20.63
C VAL A 447 -4.04 16.28 21.19
N LEU A 448 -4.07 15.23 20.37
CA LEU A 448 -4.48 13.88 20.75
C LEU A 448 -3.46 13.21 21.68
N THR A 449 -2.16 13.46 21.49
CA THR A 449 -1.06 12.85 22.26
C THR A 449 -0.52 13.71 23.40
N GLY A 450 -0.81 15.00 23.40
CA GLY A 450 -0.38 15.93 24.45
C GLY A 450 -1.14 15.78 25.77
N THR A 451 -0.57 16.33 26.84
CA THR A 451 -1.16 16.41 28.20
C THR A 451 -1.99 17.67 28.43
N GLY A 452 -2.16 18.51 27.40
CA GLY A 452 -2.88 19.78 27.47
C GLY A 452 -4.41 19.62 27.40
N GLN A 453 -5.11 20.75 27.21
CA GLN A 453 -6.54 20.69 26.91
C GLN A 453 -6.77 20.08 25.54
N ARG A 454 -7.71 19.13 25.45
CA ARG A 454 -8.14 18.47 24.21
C ARG A 454 -9.08 19.37 23.41
N GLN A 455 -8.56 20.52 23.01
CA GLN A 455 -9.27 21.56 22.27
C GLN A 455 -8.44 22.05 21.08
N LEU A 456 -9.11 22.36 19.98
CA LEU A 456 -8.50 22.81 18.73
C LEU A 456 -9.37 23.92 18.11
N ALA A 457 -8.76 25.04 17.71
CA ALA A 457 -9.50 26.07 16.99
C ALA A 457 -9.62 25.69 15.50
N ALA A 458 -10.82 25.81 14.94
CA ALA A 458 -11.02 25.67 13.51
C ALA A 458 -10.34 26.83 12.76
N VAL A 459 -9.58 26.49 11.71
CA VAL A 459 -8.98 27.45 10.79
C VAL A 459 -10.00 27.75 9.69
N TYR A 460 -10.16 29.01 9.31
CA TYR A 460 -11.12 29.43 8.29
C TYR A 460 -10.44 30.07 7.09
N ALA A 461 -10.86 29.67 5.90
CA ALA A 461 -10.41 30.21 4.63
C ALA A 461 -11.60 30.76 3.82
N PRO A 462 -11.37 31.73 2.91
CA PRO A 462 -12.34 32.06 1.87
C PRO A 462 -12.69 30.80 1.06
N GLN A 463 -13.97 30.59 0.82
CA GLN A 463 -14.50 29.54 -0.04
C GLN A 463 -15.01 30.23 -1.31
N PRO A 464 -14.21 30.29 -2.39
CA PRO A 464 -14.59 31.05 -3.58
C PRO A 464 -15.89 30.50 -4.17
N ALA A 465 -16.71 31.39 -4.74
CA ALA A 465 -17.90 30.98 -5.46
C ALA A 465 -17.55 30.00 -6.60
N LYS A 466 -18.38 28.98 -6.83
CA LYS A 466 -18.20 28.00 -7.91
C LYS A 466 -18.26 28.69 -9.28
N LEU A 467 -19.12 29.70 -9.39
CA LEU A 467 -19.15 30.62 -10.51
C LEU A 467 -18.91 32.05 -10.00
N THR A 468 -17.79 32.65 -10.39
CA THR A 468 -17.40 34.00 -9.99
C THR A 468 -17.97 35.06 -10.93
N THR A 469 -18.11 36.30 -10.45
CA THR A 469 -18.49 37.48 -11.26
C THR A 469 -17.62 37.60 -12.51
N ASP A 470 -16.30 37.44 -12.37
CA ASP A 470 -15.33 37.47 -13.46
C ASP A 470 -15.52 36.31 -14.44
N GLY A 471 -15.77 35.11 -13.93
CA GLY A 471 -16.02 33.91 -14.75
C GLY A 471 -17.28 34.08 -15.61
N LEU A 472 -18.37 34.53 -15.00
CA LEU A 472 -19.64 34.81 -15.69
C LEU A 472 -19.49 35.97 -16.70
N SER A 473 -18.80 37.05 -16.33
CA SER A 473 -18.57 38.19 -17.23
C SER A 473 -17.75 37.82 -18.46
N LYS A 474 -16.78 36.89 -18.33
CA LYS A 474 -15.97 36.37 -19.45
C LYS A 474 -16.75 35.52 -20.45
N LEU A 475 -17.97 35.07 -20.12
CA LEU A 475 -18.84 34.39 -21.09
C LEU A 475 -19.38 35.33 -22.17
N GLY A 476 -19.25 36.65 -22.01
CA GLY A 476 -19.53 37.63 -23.07
C GLY A 476 -21.00 37.70 -23.48
N ILE A 477 -21.92 37.40 -22.56
CA ILE A 477 -23.37 37.33 -22.79
C ILE A 477 -23.86 38.72 -23.21
N SER A 478 -24.11 38.89 -24.51
CA SER A 478 -24.30 40.19 -25.16
C SER A 478 -25.76 40.64 -25.28
N GLY A 479 -26.72 39.76 -25.01
CA GLY A 479 -28.15 40.02 -25.09
C GLY A 479 -28.95 38.75 -25.43
N ILE A 480 -30.24 38.94 -25.73
CA ILE A 480 -31.12 37.88 -26.23
C ILE A 480 -30.74 37.58 -27.69
N ILE A 481 -30.39 36.33 -27.99
CA ILE A 481 -30.08 35.86 -29.35
C ILE A 481 -31.22 35.04 -29.99
N GLY A 482 -32.19 34.58 -29.18
CA GLY A 482 -33.39 33.91 -29.64
C GLY A 482 -34.41 33.82 -28.50
N GLU A 483 -35.68 34.03 -28.84
CA GLU A 483 -36.81 34.00 -27.90
C GLU A 483 -38.03 33.36 -28.57
N PHE A 484 -38.93 32.80 -27.76
CA PHE A 484 -40.22 32.31 -28.23
C PHE A 484 -41.23 32.26 -27.09
N THR A 485 -42.50 32.49 -27.40
CA THR A 485 -43.59 32.48 -26.41
C THR A 485 -44.76 31.64 -26.91
N THR A 486 -45.05 30.55 -26.20
CA THR A 486 -46.29 29.80 -26.39
C THR A 486 -47.41 30.35 -25.48
N HIS A 487 -48.65 30.27 -25.95
CA HIS A 487 -49.83 30.79 -25.27
C HIS A 487 -50.91 29.72 -25.21
N GLY A 488 -51.85 29.85 -24.26
CA GLY A 488 -52.99 28.94 -24.11
C GLY A 488 -52.62 27.65 -23.40
N PHE A 489 -52.91 27.58 -22.10
CA PHE A 489 -52.76 26.38 -21.28
C PHE A 489 -53.92 26.30 -20.28
N ALA A 490 -54.28 25.07 -19.89
CA ALA A 490 -55.18 24.84 -18.76
C ALA A 490 -54.46 25.15 -17.43
N SER A 491 -55.22 25.46 -16.38
CA SER A 491 -54.65 25.90 -15.09
C SER A 491 -53.70 24.87 -14.46
N ASP A 492 -54.03 23.58 -14.58
CA ASP A 492 -53.21 22.45 -14.13
C ASP A 492 -51.92 22.31 -14.94
N SER A 493 -52.01 22.36 -16.28
CA SER A 493 -50.85 22.43 -17.17
C SER A 493 -49.95 23.63 -16.84
N GLY A 494 -50.54 24.79 -16.51
CA GLY A 494 -49.83 26.01 -16.13
C GLY A 494 -48.97 25.85 -14.87
N MET A 495 -49.40 25.05 -13.90
CA MET A 495 -48.60 24.73 -12.70
C MET A 495 -47.35 23.92 -13.07
N ASN A 496 -47.50 22.92 -13.93
CA ASN A 496 -46.38 22.10 -14.43
C ASN A 496 -45.42 22.88 -15.33
N ILE A 497 -45.95 23.73 -16.21
CA ILE A 497 -45.17 24.66 -17.04
C ILE A 497 -44.32 25.59 -16.16
N LYS A 498 -44.93 26.20 -15.12
CA LYS A 498 -44.21 27.05 -14.16
C LYS A 498 -43.12 26.28 -13.41
N ARG A 499 -43.38 25.03 -13.00
CA ARG A 499 -42.41 24.18 -12.30
C ARG A 499 -41.20 23.84 -13.17
N ALA A 500 -41.44 23.35 -14.39
CA ALA A 500 -40.39 23.01 -15.34
C ALA A 500 -39.58 24.25 -15.78
N ALA A 501 -40.24 25.38 -16.04
CA ALA A 501 -39.58 26.64 -16.35
C ALA A 501 -38.67 27.11 -15.19
N ALA A 502 -39.12 26.98 -13.94
CA ALA A 502 -38.32 27.34 -12.77
C ALA A 502 -37.10 26.44 -12.54
N GLN A 503 -37.12 25.18 -13.00
CA GLN A 503 -35.97 24.27 -12.93
C GLN A 503 -34.88 24.60 -13.97
N ILE A 504 -35.25 25.12 -15.14
CA ILE A 504 -34.30 25.43 -16.23
C ILE A 504 -33.86 26.90 -16.25
N ASN A 505 -34.61 27.80 -15.60
CA ASN A 505 -34.32 29.23 -15.58
C ASN A 505 -32.94 29.53 -14.96
N GLY A 506 -32.14 30.35 -15.66
CA GLY A 506 -30.77 30.70 -15.23
C GLY A 506 -29.72 29.62 -15.50
N THR A 507 -30.05 28.53 -16.20
CA THR A 507 -29.05 27.53 -16.61
C THR A 507 -28.02 28.16 -17.55
N ILE A 508 -26.73 28.02 -17.20
CA ILE A 508 -25.61 28.46 -18.03
C ILE A 508 -25.06 27.26 -18.78
N ILE A 509 -25.00 27.36 -20.10
CA ILE A 509 -24.49 26.33 -21.01
C ILE A 509 -23.15 26.83 -21.55
N ALA A 510 -22.06 26.13 -21.23
CA ALA A 510 -20.73 26.50 -21.74
C ALA A 510 -20.62 26.27 -23.26
N PRO A 511 -19.75 27.00 -23.98
CA PRO A 511 -19.52 26.75 -25.40
C PRO A 511 -19.16 25.28 -25.69
N GLY A 512 -19.90 24.63 -26.60
CA GLY A 512 -19.74 23.22 -26.94
C GLY A 512 -20.43 22.22 -25.98
N ALA A 513 -21.02 22.67 -24.87
CA ALA A 513 -21.82 21.80 -24.00
C ALA A 513 -23.23 21.57 -24.57
N THR A 514 -23.82 20.43 -24.21
CA THR A 514 -25.21 20.07 -24.57
C THR A 514 -26.13 20.27 -23.37
N PHE A 515 -27.32 20.81 -23.61
CA PHE A 515 -28.40 20.90 -22.62
C PHE A 515 -29.50 19.87 -22.92
N SER A 516 -30.00 19.21 -21.88
CA SER A 516 -31.15 18.30 -21.99
C SER A 516 -32.27 18.75 -21.04
N LEU A 517 -33.42 19.10 -21.62
CA LEU A 517 -34.61 19.48 -20.86
C LEU A 517 -35.07 18.34 -19.94
N ASN A 518 -34.96 17.09 -20.40
CA ASN A 518 -35.33 15.92 -19.61
C ASN A 518 -34.37 15.73 -18.41
N ALA A 519 -33.06 15.86 -18.62
CA ALA A 519 -32.09 15.79 -17.52
C ALA A 519 -32.29 16.91 -16.47
N ALA A 520 -32.75 18.09 -16.89
CA ALA A 520 -33.01 19.23 -16.00
C ALA A 520 -34.38 19.21 -15.30
N THR A 521 -35.35 18.41 -15.77
CA THR A 521 -36.75 18.44 -15.26
C THR A 521 -37.27 17.10 -14.75
N ASN A 522 -36.55 16.00 -14.94
CA ASN A 522 -36.95 14.68 -14.44
C ASN A 522 -36.46 14.43 -12.99
N PRO A 523 -37.17 13.56 -12.23
CA PRO A 523 -38.43 12.91 -12.59
C PRO A 523 -39.65 13.85 -12.44
N ARG A 524 -40.62 13.70 -13.34
CA ARG A 524 -41.83 14.54 -13.40
C ARG A 524 -42.97 13.96 -12.56
N ASP A 525 -42.73 13.79 -11.28
CA ASP A 525 -43.66 13.17 -10.34
C ASP A 525 -44.20 14.14 -9.27
N ALA A 526 -45.14 13.64 -8.45
CA ALA A 526 -45.76 14.42 -7.38
C ALA A 526 -44.78 14.82 -6.25
N ALA A 527 -43.76 14.00 -5.96
CA ALA A 527 -42.75 14.32 -4.94
C ALA A 527 -41.86 15.50 -5.39
N HIS A 528 -41.66 15.63 -6.70
CA HIS A 528 -40.95 16.75 -7.33
C HIS A 528 -41.88 17.95 -7.65
N GLY A 529 -43.14 17.91 -7.20
CA GLY A 529 -44.08 19.04 -7.25
C GLY A 529 -44.82 19.20 -8.57
N TYR A 530 -44.86 18.16 -9.42
CA TYR A 530 -45.74 18.12 -10.58
C TYR A 530 -47.14 17.64 -10.22
N VAL A 531 -48.15 18.16 -10.91
CA VAL A 531 -49.56 17.81 -10.73
C VAL A 531 -50.09 17.07 -11.95
N GLU A 532 -51.21 16.38 -11.77
CA GLU A 532 -51.95 15.76 -12.87
C GLU A 532 -52.59 16.83 -13.76
N ALA A 533 -52.33 16.76 -15.07
CA ALA A 533 -52.85 17.68 -16.07
C ALA A 533 -53.11 16.96 -17.40
N GLY A 534 -53.65 17.67 -18.40
CA GLY A 534 -53.88 17.09 -19.73
C GLY A 534 -52.59 16.60 -20.40
N ILE A 535 -52.64 15.39 -20.95
CA ILE A 535 -51.60 14.78 -21.79
C ILE A 535 -52.23 14.23 -23.08
N ILE A 536 -51.39 13.86 -24.04
CA ILE A 536 -51.77 12.98 -25.15
C ILE A 536 -51.13 11.62 -24.87
N GLU A 537 -51.93 10.57 -24.84
CA GLU A 537 -51.53 9.18 -24.62
C GLU A 537 -52.04 8.37 -25.82
N ASP A 538 -51.14 7.70 -26.55
CA ASP A 538 -51.43 6.97 -27.80
C ASP A 538 -52.28 7.72 -28.83
N GLY A 539 -52.09 9.04 -28.93
CA GLY A 539 -52.83 9.92 -29.84
C GLY A 539 -54.21 10.38 -29.32
N HIS A 540 -54.59 10.00 -28.11
CA HIS A 540 -55.85 10.37 -27.47
C HIS A 540 -55.65 11.35 -26.29
N PRO A 541 -56.59 12.28 -26.04
CA PRO A 541 -56.54 13.12 -24.84
C PRO A 541 -56.73 12.28 -23.57
N ALA A 542 -55.76 12.35 -22.66
CA ALA A 542 -55.76 11.69 -21.36
C ALA A 542 -55.31 12.68 -20.26
N ARG A 543 -55.14 12.20 -19.03
CA ARG A 543 -54.57 12.96 -17.91
C ARG A 543 -53.41 12.20 -17.28
N GLY A 544 -52.37 12.93 -16.90
CA GLY A 544 -51.17 12.36 -16.27
C GLY A 544 -50.34 13.41 -15.55
N ILE A 545 -49.48 12.97 -14.64
CA ILE A 545 -48.59 13.86 -13.87
C ILE A 545 -47.55 14.47 -14.80
N GLY A 546 -47.33 15.78 -14.68
CA GLY A 546 -46.41 16.53 -15.55
C GLY A 546 -47.00 16.93 -16.91
N GLY A 547 -48.30 16.72 -17.14
CA GLY A 547 -48.99 17.23 -18.33
C GLY A 547 -48.79 18.74 -18.52
N GLY A 548 -48.57 19.17 -19.76
CA GLY A 548 -48.19 20.54 -20.11
C GLY A 548 -46.67 20.79 -20.23
N VAL A 549 -45.78 19.92 -19.73
CA VAL A 549 -44.32 20.14 -19.92
C VAL A 549 -43.91 20.05 -21.40
N SER A 550 -44.65 19.34 -22.25
CA SER A 550 -44.44 19.37 -23.71
C SER A 550 -44.53 20.78 -24.30
N GLN A 551 -45.33 21.68 -23.72
CA GLN A 551 -45.37 23.09 -24.12
C GLN A 551 -44.07 23.83 -23.77
N VAL A 552 -43.42 23.49 -22.64
CA VAL A 552 -42.08 24.01 -22.31
C VAL A 552 -41.05 23.48 -23.31
N ALA A 553 -41.13 22.20 -23.69
CA ALA A 553 -40.28 21.61 -24.72
C ALA A 553 -40.45 22.33 -26.08
N THR A 554 -41.68 22.54 -26.54
CA THR A 554 -41.98 23.31 -27.75
C THR A 554 -41.45 24.75 -27.66
N THR A 555 -41.60 25.41 -26.51
CA THR A 555 -41.14 26.79 -26.30
C THR A 555 -39.62 26.87 -26.39
N LEU A 556 -38.92 25.99 -25.67
CA LEU A 556 -37.47 25.92 -25.65
C LEU A 556 -36.90 25.53 -27.03
N TYR A 557 -37.50 24.55 -27.71
CA TYR A 557 -37.10 24.13 -29.05
C TYR A 557 -37.10 25.33 -30.01
N ASN A 558 -38.22 26.05 -30.10
CA ASN A 558 -38.33 27.22 -30.97
C ASN A 558 -37.36 28.34 -30.57
N ALA A 559 -37.23 28.66 -29.28
CA ALA A 559 -36.26 29.66 -28.83
C ALA A 559 -34.81 29.29 -29.18
N SER A 560 -34.44 28.01 -29.03
CA SER A 560 -33.11 27.49 -29.39
C SER A 560 -32.87 27.50 -30.91
N TYR A 561 -33.91 27.22 -31.71
CA TYR A 561 -33.86 27.30 -33.16
C TYR A 561 -33.63 28.74 -33.64
N PHE A 562 -34.36 29.72 -33.09
CA PHE A 562 -34.16 31.13 -33.41
C PHE A 562 -32.79 31.66 -32.95
N ALA A 563 -32.24 31.10 -31.85
CA ALA A 563 -30.88 31.37 -31.41
C ALA A 563 -29.78 30.72 -32.28
N GLY A 564 -30.14 29.92 -33.30
CA GLY A 564 -29.19 29.22 -34.16
C GLY A 564 -28.47 28.05 -33.49
N MET A 565 -29.03 27.51 -32.39
CA MET A 565 -28.43 26.39 -31.65
C MET A 565 -28.57 25.08 -32.43
N ALA A 566 -27.57 24.20 -32.30
CA ALA A 566 -27.64 22.86 -32.87
C ALA A 566 -28.64 21.98 -32.11
N ASN A 567 -29.66 21.46 -32.80
CA ASN A 567 -30.54 20.43 -32.27
C ASN A 567 -29.82 19.08 -32.29
N VAL A 568 -29.46 18.56 -31.11
CA VAL A 568 -28.76 17.26 -30.97
C VAL A 568 -29.74 16.10 -31.11
N GLU A 569 -30.83 16.14 -30.33
CA GLU A 569 -31.88 15.11 -30.32
C GLU A 569 -33.19 15.75 -29.83
N HIS A 570 -34.31 15.34 -30.43
CA HIS A 570 -35.62 15.48 -29.81
C HIS A 570 -36.48 14.25 -30.13
N ARG A 571 -37.53 14.06 -29.35
CA ARG A 571 -38.58 13.07 -29.59
C ARG A 571 -39.92 13.76 -29.47
N GLU A 572 -40.77 13.58 -30.48
CA GLU A 572 -42.18 13.99 -30.48
C GLU A 572 -43.04 13.05 -29.63
#